data_AF-A0A1F2TC83-F1
#
_entry.id   AF-A0A1F2TC83-F1
#
_cell.length_a   1.000
_cell.length_b   1.000
_cell.length_c   1.000
_cell.angle_alpha   90.00
_cell.angle_beta   90.00
_cell.angle_gamma   90.00
#
_symmetry.space_group_name_H-M   'P 1'
#
loop_
_entity.id
_entity.type
_entity.pdbx_description
1 polymer ?
#
loop_
_entity_poly.entity_id
_entity_poly.type
_entity_poly.pdbx_seq_one_letter_code
_entity_poly.pdbx_strand_id
1 'polypeptide(L)'
;MKRLIVAVSAAMALSACMLITDAATRLANDIRATAGQLNGRPAGTRDTVVHQPRSWPEGCPARYEVTLQASRPSSPSCGSLLVGCVGSANHKALGYDYSTTYHCNFVSVPHELKARYDPGARATIVLEVCERGVCAVGLE
;
A
#
# COMPACT_ATOMS: atom_id res chain seq x y z
N MET A 1 -20.36 -47.49 15.16
CA MET A 1 -19.06 -46.81 15.30
C MET A 1 -18.42 -46.63 13.92
N LYS A 2 -18.54 -45.45 13.31
CA LYS A 2 -17.75 -44.96 12.16
C LYS A 2 -18.40 -43.67 11.68
N ARG A 3 -17.67 -42.55 11.78
CA ARG A 3 -17.76 -41.29 11.02
C ARG A 3 -17.28 -40.13 11.89
N LEU A 4 -15.97 -39.93 11.91
CA LEU A 4 -15.32 -38.67 12.21
C LEU A 4 -14.03 -38.69 11.40
N ILE A 5 -13.52 -37.50 11.05
CA ILE A 5 -12.49 -37.22 10.04
C ILE A 5 -13.11 -36.98 8.66
N VAL A 6 -13.44 -35.73 8.34
CA VAL A 6 -12.96 -34.94 7.18
C VAL A 6 -13.52 -33.52 7.36
N ALA A 7 -12.83 -32.65 8.10
CA ALA A 7 -13.20 -31.23 8.19
C ALA A 7 -12.04 -30.32 8.62
N VAL A 8 -10.79 -30.63 8.25
CA VAL A 8 -9.62 -29.81 8.63
C VAL A 8 -8.82 -29.29 7.42
N SER A 9 -9.11 -29.75 6.21
CA SER A 9 -8.27 -29.49 5.03
C SER A 9 -8.57 -28.17 4.28
N ALA A 10 -9.69 -27.49 4.55
CA ALA A 10 -10.10 -26.30 3.80
C ALA A 10 -9.55 -24.97 4.36
N ALA A 11 -9.05 -24.94 5.60
CA ALA A 11 -8.59 -23.71 6.24
C ALA A 11 -7.14 -23.32 5.88
N MET A 12 -6.31 -24.25 5.37
CA MET A 12 -4.90 -23.97 5.07
C MET A 12 -4.65 -23.38 3.67
N ALA A 13 -5.60 -23.47 2.75
CA ALA A 13 -5.41 -23.00 1.37
C ALA A 13 -5.55 -21.47 1.20
N LEU A 14 -6.12 -20.76 2.18
CA LEU A 14 -6.33 -19.30 2.09
C LEU A 14 -5.15 -18.47 2.63
N SER A 15 -4.13 -19.09 3.23
CA SER A 15 -2.97 -18.38 3.79
C SER A 15 -1.74 -18.35 2.85
N ALA A 16 -1.73 -19.17 1.80
CA ALA A 16 -0.57 -19.29 0.91
C ALA A 16 -0.40 -18.14 -0.10
N CYS A 17 -1.46 -17.39 -0.43
CA CYS A 17 -1.37 -16.25 -1.36
C CYS A 17 -0.79 -14.96 -0.73
N MET A 18 -0.54 -14.92 0.58
CA MET A 18 0.01 -13.74 1.27
C MET A 18 1.56 -13.70 1.30
N LEU A 19 2.21 -14.75 0.81
CA LEU A 19 3.64 -15.00 1.06
C LEU A 19 4.58 -14.38 0.00
N ILE A 20 4.07 -13.91 -1.15
CA ILE A 20 4.89 -13.30 -2.22
C ILE A 20 4.12 -12.12 -2.84
N THR A 21 4.14 -10.96 -2.18
CA THR A 21 3.58 -9.72 -2.75
C THR A 21 4.59 -8.61 -2.56
N ASP A 22 4.99 -7.93 -3.63
CA ASP A 22 6.03 -6.90 -3.58
C ASP A 22 5.68 -5.75 -2.62
N ALA A 23 6.69 -4.96 -2.22
CA ALA A 23 6.52 -3.89 -1.23
C ALA A 23 5.41 -2.88 -1.59
N ALA A 24 5.27 -2.52 -2.87
CA ALA A 24 4.24 -1.57 -3.29
C ALA A 24 2.84 -2.20 -3.18
N THR A 25 2.69 -3.46 -3.58
CA THR A 25 1.42 -4.20 -3.44
C THR A 25 1.04 -4.42 -1.97
N ARG A 26 2.00 -4.67 -1.07
CA ARG A 26 1.72 -4.75 0.39
C ARG A 26 1.23 -3.42 0.94
N LEU A 27 1.93 -2.34 0.63
CA LEU A 27 1.52 -1.01 1.04
C LEU A 27 0.12 -0.65 0.50
N ALA A 28 -0.17 -1.01 -0.76
CA ALA A 28 -1.51 -0.84 -1.32
C ALA A 28 -2.58 -1.62 -0.53
N ASN A 29 -2.28 -2.84 -0.06
CA ASN A 29 -3.22 -3.58 0.77
C ASN A 29 -3.52 -2.90 2.12
N ASP A 30 -2.51 -2.27 2.73
CA ASP A 30 -2.69 -1.53 3.98
C ASP A 30 -3.54 -0.27 3.76
N ILE A 31 -3.33 0.42 2.63
CA ILE A 31 -4.19 1.54 2.21
C ILE A 31 -5.63 1.04 1.98
N ARG A 32 -5.82 -0.08 1.28
CA ARG A 32 -7.15 -0.68 1.06
C ARG A 32 -7.88 -0.96 2.37
N ALA A 33 -7.18 -1.56 3.33
CA ALA A 33 -7.75 -1.91 4.62
C ALA A 33 -8.24 -0.64 5.37
N THR A 34 -7.39 0.38 5.42
CA THR A 34 -7.69 1.66 6.11
C THR A 34 -8.77 2.45 5.37
N ALA A 35 -8.70 2.56 4.03
CA ALA A 35 -9.74 3.19 3.23
C ALA A 35 -11.10 2.51 3.41
N GLY A 36 -11.12 1.17 3.56
CA GLY A 36 -12.32 0.41 3.88
C GLY A 36 -12.97 0.82 5.21
N GLN A 37 -12.20 1.28 6.19
CA GLN A 37 -12.69 1.75 7.49
C GLN A 37 -13.26 3.18 7.42
N LEU A 38 -12.78 3.98 6.46
CA LEU A 38 -13.25 5.34 6.18
C LEU A 38 -14.50 5.39 5.29
N ASN A 39 -14.82 4.32 4.57
CA ASN A 39 -16.03 4.26 3.74
C ASN A 39 -17.30 4.50 4.57
N GLY A 40 -18.11 5.46 4.13
CA GLY A 40 -19.36 5.86 4.80
C GLY A 40 -19.17 6.75 6.03
N ARG A 41 -17.94 7.17 6.35
CA ARG A 41 -17.68 8.16 7.40
C ARG A 41 -17.94 9.60 6.88
N PRO A 42 -18.16 10.59 7.78
CA PRO A 42 -18.35 11.98 7.38
C PRO A 42 -17.14 12.55 6.63
N ALA A 43 -17.38 13.51 5.73
CA ALA A 43 -16.33 14.24 5.04
C ALA A 43 -15.34 14.89 6.02
N GLY A 44 -14.05 14.88 5.69
CA GLY A 44 -12.97 15.36 6.55
C GLY A 44 -12.54 14.37 7.64
N THR A 45 -13.19 13.21 7.78
CA THR A 45 -12.71 12.14 8.67
C THR A 45 -11.36 11.64 8.18
N ARG A 46 -10.37 11.57 9.07
CA ARG A 46 -9.02 11.10 8.77
C ARG A 46 -8.71 9.78 9.48
N ASP A 47 -7.86 8.99 8.83
CA ASP A 47 -7.20 7.84 9.44
C ASP A 47 -5.82 7.66 8.83
N THR A 48 -4.99 6.86 9.49
CA THR A 48 -3.57 6.75 9.18
C THR A 48 -3.20 5.30 8.86
N VAL A 49 -2.68 5.10 7.65
CA VAL A 49 -2.01 3.84 7.28
C VAL A 49 -0.64 3.84 7.93
N VAL A 50 -0.34 2.81 8.72
CA VAL A 50 0.98 2.59 9.28
C VAL A 50 1.57 1.33 8.66
N HIS A 51 2.48 1.51 7.71
CA HIS A 51 3.13 0.42 7.01
C HIS A 51 4.55 0.20 7.54
N GLN A 52 4.81 -1.01 8.03
CA GLN A 52 6.17 -1.44 8.40
C GLN A 52 6.73 -2.30 7.24
N PRO A 53 7.74 -1.82 6.50
CA PRO A 53 8.37 -2.63 5.47
C PRO A 53 9.03 -3.86 6.08
N ARG A 54 8.94 -4.99 5.39
CA ARG A 54 9.73 -6.19 5.72
C ARG A 54 11.07 -6.10 5.00
N SER A 55 12.18 -6.48 5.64
CA SER A 55 13.51 -6.45 5.03
C SER A 55 13.77 -7.61 4.06
N TRP A 56 12.98 -8.69 4.11
CA TRP A 56 13.10 -9.86 3.22
C TRP A 56 11.73 -10.57 3.10
N PRO A 57 11.40 -11.22 1.96
CA PRO A 57 12.13 -11.27 0.69
C PRO A 57 11.93 -10.05 -0.23
N GLU A 58 11.08 -9.10 0.14
CA GLU A 58 10.49 -8.17 -0.84
C GLU A 58 10.57 -6.68 -0.47
N GLY A 59 11.25 -6.30 0.61
CA GLY A 59 11.38 -4.89 0.97
C GLY A 59 12.83 -4.43 1.12
N CYS A 60 12.97 -3.15 1.44
CA CYS A 60 14.26 -2.48 1.32
C CYS A 60 15.14 -2.75 2.56
N PRO A 61 16.36 -3.30 2.39
CA PRO A 61 17.28 -3.54 3.50
C PRO A 61 17.92 -2.25 4.02
N ALA A 62 17.83 -1.16 3.25
CA ALA A 62 18.36 0.16 3.57
C ALA A 62 17.22 1.20 3.65
N ARG A 63 17.58 2.48 3.52
CA ARG A 63 16.61 3.57 3.38
C ARG A 63 15.68 3.30 2.22
N TYR A 64 14.43 3.74 2.35
CA TYR A 64 13.44 3.58 1.29
C TYR A 64 12.66 4.86 1.05
N GLU A 65 12.09 4.96 -0.14
CA GLU A 65 11.29 6.08 -0.60
C GLU A 65 9.92 5.57 -1.01
N VAL A 66 8.87 6.24 -0.56
CA VAL A 66 7.49 5.96 -0.98
C VAL A 66 7.00 7.16 -1.79
N THR A 67 6.44 6.89 -2.97
CA THR A 67 5.80 7.91 -3.80
C THR A 67 4.39 7.47 -4.17
N LEU A 68 3.39 8.29 -3.87
CA LEU A 68 2.04 8.20 -4.43
C LEU A 68 1.92 9.29 -5.50
N GLN A 69 1.90 8.90 -6.77
CA GLN A 69 1.77 9.87 -7.85
C GLN A 69 0.35 10.43 -7.89
N ALA A 70 0.23 11.70 -8.31
CA ALA A 70 -1.08 12.35 -8.42
C ALA A 70 -2.01 11.61 -9.39
N SER A 71 -3.26 11.45 -8.99
CA SER A 71 -4.36 11.07 -9.84
C SER A 71 -4.68 12.21 -10.80
N ARG A 72 -4.63 11.95 -12.10
CA ARG A 72 -4.87 12.99 -13.11
C ARG A 72 -6.37 13.16 -13.34
N PRO A 73 -6.93 14.38 -13.22
CA PRO A 73 -8.37 14.61 -13.42
C PRO A 73 -8.87 14.26 -14.83
N SER A 74 -7.99 14.33 -15.83
CA SER A 74 -8.30 14.15 -17.26
C SER A 74 -7.82 12.83 -17.84
N SER A 75 -7.23 11.93 -17.02
CA SER A 75 -6.73 10.63 -17.48
C SER A 75 -7.33 9.53 -16.61
N PRO A 76 -7.72 8.38 -17.19
CA PRO A 76 -8.16 7.23 -16.40
C PRO A 76 -7.05 6.63 -15.53
N SER A 77 -5.79 7.10 -15.64
CA SER A 77 -4.70 6.61 -14.78
C SER A 77 -4.64 7.37 -13.45
N CYS A 78 -4.80 6.65 -12.34
CA CYS A 78 -4.80 7.26 -11.00
C CYS A 78 -3.40 7.60 -10.45
N GLY A 79 -2.34 7.46 -11.25
CA GLY A 79 -0.95 7.49 -10.77
C GLY A 79 -0.48 6.10 -10.32
N SER A 80 0.81 5.99 -9.97
CA SER A 80 1.41 4.78 -9.42
C SER A 80 1.75 4.97 -7.95
N LEU A 81 1.65 3.89 -7.18
CA LEU A 81 2.30 3.76 -5.87
C LEU A 81 3.66 3.11 -6.10
N LEU A 82 4.72 3.83 -5.76
CA LEU A 82 6.10 3.44 -5.96
C LEU A 82 6.77 3.23 -4.61
N VAL A 83 7.54 2.15 -4.50
CA VAL A 83 8.47 1.92 -3.38
C VAL A 83 9.86 1.76 -3.96
N GLY A 84 10.78 2.62 -3.50
CA GLY A 84 12.16 2.67 -3.95
C GLY A 84 13.12 2.30 -2.83
N CYS A 85 14.01 1.34 -3.07
CA CYS A 85 15.09 0.97 -2.18
C CYS A 85 16.31 1.83 -2.51
N VAL A 86 16.54 2.86 -1.69
CA VAL A 86 17.56 3.88 -1.96
C VAL A 86 18.93 3.23 -2.10
N GLY A 87 19.54 3.41 -3.27
CA GLY A 87 20.87 2.90 -3.59
C GLY A 87 20.88 1.60 -4.40
N SER A 88 19.73 0.93 -4.59
CA SER A 88 19.61 -0.20 -5.51
C SER A 88 19.85 0.22 -6.96
N ALA A 89 20.15 -0.74 -7.84
CA ALA A 89 20.34 -0.47 -9.26
C ALA A 89 19.06 0.09 -9.91
N ASN A 90 17.90 -0.49 -9.60
CA ASN A 90 16.61 -0.05 -10.13
C ASN A 90 16.24 1.35 -9.62
N HIS A 91 16.40 1.62 -8.33
CA HIS A 91 16.16 2.96 -7.78
C HIS A 91 17.05 4.02 -8.45
N LYS A 92 18.32 3.72 -8.71
CA LYS A 92 19.23 4.65 -9.40
C LYS A 92 18.81 4.93 -10.85
N ALA A 93 18.27 3.92 -11.54
CA ALA A 93 17.88 4.04 -12.94
C ALA A 93 16.47 4.63 -13.13
N LEU A 94 15.52 4.25 -12.27
CA LEU A 94 14.08 4.49 -12.45
C LEU A 94 13.45 5.32 -11.31
N GLY A 95 14.14 5.47 -10.17
CA GLY A 95 13.60 6.10 -8.97
C GLY A 95 12.73 5.18 -8.11
N TYR A 96 12.54 3.91 -8.47
CA TYR A 96 11.77 2.93 -7.70
C TYR A 96 12.23 1.49 -7.97
N ASP A 97 11.81 0.55 -7.12
CA ASP A 97 12.06 -0.90 -7.26
C ASP A 97 10.76 -1.67 -7.43
N TYR A 98 9.70 -1.19 -6.80
CA TYR A 98 8.38 -1.80 -6.83
C TYR A 98 7.33 -0.76 -7.21
N SER A 99 6.34 -1.15 -8.00
CA SER A 99 5.29 -0.28 -8.47
C SER A 99 3.97 -1.02 -8.55
N THR A 100 2.89 -0.36 -8.14
CA THR A 100 1.54 -0.85 -8.32
C THR A 100 0.56 0.29 -8.57
N THR A 101 -0.46 0.02 -9.36
CA THR A 101 -1.64 0.89 -9.51
C THR A 101 -2.81 0.39 -8.66
N TYR A 102 -2.61 -0.64 -7.83
CA TYR A 102 -3.72 -1.24 -7.07
C TYR A 102 -4.45 -0.24 -6.16
N HIS A 103 -3.74 0.81 -5.72
CA HIS A 103 -4.32 1.88 -4.92
C HIS A 103 -5.43 2.71 -5.56
N CYS A 104 -5.47 2.71 -6.89
CA CYS A 104 -6.52 3.36 -7.67
C CYS A 104 -7.92 2.86 -7.36
N ASN A 105 -8.05 1.64 -6.84
CA ASN A 105 -9.36 1.04 -6.59
C ASN A 105 -10.03 1.55 -5.30
N PHE A 106 -9.31 2.28 -4.45
CA PHE A 106 -9.80 2.61 -3.11
C PHE A 106 -9.44 4.02 -2.64
N VAL A 107 -8.40 4.65 -3.19
CA VAL A 107 -8.08 6.05 -2.88
C VAL A 107 -7.73 6.83 -4.14
N SER A 108 -8.07 8.13 -4.13
CA SER A 108 -7.51 9.11 -5.06
C SER A 108 -6.33 9.85 -4.42
N VAL A 109 -5.40 10.36 -5.23
CA VAL A 109 -4.22 11.10 -4.77
C VAL A 109 -4.26 12.50 -5.41
N PRO A 110 -4.69 13.57 -4.71
CA PRO A 110 -4.90 14.87 -5.33
C PRO A 110 -3.63 15.54 -5.85
N HIS A 111 -2.49 15.31 -5.19
CA HIS A 111 -1.18 15.81 -5.57
C HIS A 111 -0.13 14.75 -5.22
N GLU A 112 1.02 14.75 -5.91
CA GLU A 112 2.06 13.75 -5.65
C GLU A 112 2.54 13.86 -4.18
N LEU A 113 2.53 12.73 -3.49
CA LEU A 113 3.07 12.60 -2.14
C LEU A 113 4.35 11.80 -2.24
N LYS A 114 5.41 12.28 -1.58
CA LYS A 114 6.71 11.62 -1.59
C LYS A 114 7.43 11.79 -0.26
N ALA A 115 7.91 10.68 0.32
CA ALA A 115 8.66 10.70 1.57
C ALA A 115 9.76 9.63 1.59
N ARG A 116 10.82 9.90 2.36
CA ARG A 116 11.95 9.01 2.58
C ARG A 116 12.01 8.58 4.03
N TYR A 117 12.42 7.34 4.22
CA TYR A 117 12.39 6.67 5.49
C TYR A 117 13.71 5.96 5.76
N ASP A 118 14.13 5.99 7.03
CA ASP A 118 15.28 5.22 7.49
C ASP A 118 14.99 3.71 7.51
N PRO A 119 16.03 2.85 7.50
CA PRO A 119 15.83 1.40 7.56
C PRO A 119 15.01 1.01 8.79
N GLY A 120 13.93 0.27 8.58
CA GLY A 120 13.03 -0.17 9.67
C GLY A 120 12.11 0.92 10.23
N ALA A 121 12.15 2.15 9.71
CA ALA A 121 11.11 3.13 10.00
C ALA A 121 9.76 2.68 9.42
N ARG A 122 8.68 3.25 9.97
CA ARG A 122 7.31 3.03 9.48
C ARG A 122 6.97 4.11 8.48
N ALA A 123 6.37 3.74 7.36
CA ALA A 123 5.74 4.69 6.46
C ALA A 123 4.34 5.02 6.98
N THR A 124 4.04 6.31 7.05
CA THR A 124 2.76 6.81 7.54
C THR A 124 2.05 7.51 6.39
N ILE A 125 0.85 7.04 6.02
CA ILE A 125 0.03 7.68 4.98
C ILE A 125 -1.23 8.21 5.63
N VAL A 126 -1.52 9.49 5.47
CA VAL A 126 -2.76 10.10 5.95
C VAL A 126 -3.82 9.95 4.88
N LEU A 127 -4.93 9.30 5.23
CA LEU A 127 -6.12 9.20 4.42
C LEU A 127 -7.22 10.11 4.96
N GLU A 128 -8.04 10.66 4.06
CA GLU A 128 -9.16 11.53 4.39
C GLU A 128 -10.39 11.19 3.55
N VAL A 129 -11.58 11.29 4.13
CA VAL A 129 -12.84 11.27 3.36
C VAL A 129 -13.02 12.60 2.63
N CYS A 130 -12.83 12.56 1.32
CA CYS A 130 -13.05 13.64 0.36
C CYS A 130 -14.48 13.62 -0.21
N GLU A 131 -14.82 14.65 -0.98
CA GLU A 131 -16.13 14.77 -1.66
C GLU A 131 -16.51 13.54 -2.52
N ARG A 132 -15.51 12.86 -3.12
CA ARG A 132 -15.72 11.76 -4.07
C ARG A 132 -15.23 10.39 -3.57
N GLY A 133 -15.00 10.24 -2.27
CA GLY A 133 -14.50 8.99 -1.68
C GLY A 133 -13.35 9.23 -0.73
N VAL A 134 -12.37 8.33 -0.69
CA VAL A 134 -11.19 8.47 0.18
C VAL A 134 -10.02 9.02 -0.65
N CYS A 135 -9.26 9.95 -0.08
CA CYS A 135 -8.01 10.44 -0.66
C CYS A 135 -6.82 10.11 0.22
N ALA A 136 -5.65 9.88 -0.38
CA ALA A 136 -4.39 10.06 0.31
C ALA A 136 -3.99 11.53 0.27
N VAL A 137 -3.75 12.13 1.43
CA VAL A 137 -3.51 13.59 1.58
C VAL A 137 -2.16 13.92 2.24
N GLY A 138 -1.43 12.92 2.73
CA GLY A 138 -0.13 13.13 3.36
C GLY A 138 0.73 11.87 3.44
N LEU A 139 2.04 12.10 3.55
CA LEU A 139 3.06 11.12 3.91
C LEU A 139 3.91 11.71 5.04
N GLU A 140 4.07 10.99 6.14
CA GLU A 140 4.80 11.41 7.35
C GLU A 140 5.91 10.42 7.74
#